data_AF-A0A1A2VH51-F1
#
_entry.id   AF-A0A1A2VH51-F1
#
_cell.length_a   1.000
_cell.length_b   1.000
_cell.length_c   1.000
_cell.angle_alpha   90.00
_cell.angle_beta   90.00
_cell.angle_gamma   90.00
#
_symmetry.space_group_name_H-M   'P 1'
#
loop_
_entity.id
_entity.type
_entity.pdbx_description
1 polymer ?
#
loop_
_entity_poly.entity_id
_entity_poly.type
_entity_poly.pdbx_seq_one_letter_code
_entity_poly.pdbx_strand_id
1 'polypeptide(L)'
;MAAGEFAGFRVVVLDHLVDADPTVLEAGVAAALTDVAREVRGPLLLISASPHDKHPRHEAVGRATAAAAAKFGDDAVWWMYAIWGPLALPTACLPFDAELMEAAQKLVSYYDGECTRNDYRRLVRGRSMAAAVLGAEQIFGFGSANSFTEEFMELFTETGYRRGRWLAGRPRRICPAQPFTDLSDRDITAWLTSPSASSLVGW
;
A
#
# COMPACT_ATOMS: atom_id res chain seq x y z
N MET A 1 -13.24 -20.66 0.00
CA MET A 1 -12.74 -22.04 0.16
C MET A 1 -11.95 -22.39 -1.11
N ALA A 2 -10.74 -22.92 -1.11
CA ALA A 2 -9.85 -23.35 -0.03
C ALA A 2 -8.71 -22.33 0.19
N ALA A 3 -8.39 -22.04 1.44
CA ALA A 3 -7.20 -21.30 1.80
C ALA A 3 -6.00 -22.24 1.62
N GLY A 4 -5.13 -21.97 0.65
CA GLY A 4 -3.86 -22.67 0.56
C GLY A 4 -2.87 -22.06 1.55
N GLU A 5 -2.06 -22.89 2.20
CA GLU A 5 -0.83 -22.41 2.81
C GLU A 5 0.29 -22.47 1.77
N PHE A 6 0.99 -21.36 1.56
CA PHE A 6 2.13 -21.28 0.64
C PHE A 6 3.24 -20.47 1.28
N ALA A 7 4.41 -21.07 1.47
CA ALA A 7 5.59 -20.43 2.06
C ALA A 7 5.32 -19.72 3.41
N GLY A 8 4.46 -20.30 4.24
CA GLY A 8 4.07 -19.70 5.53
C GLY A 8 2.99 -18.62 5.43
N PHE A 9 2.47 -18.34 4.24
CA PHE A 9 1.34 -17.45 4.02
C PHE A 9 0.05 -18.23 3.83
N ARG A 10 -1.02 -17.75 4.48
CA ARG A 10 -2.38 -18.15 4.12
C ARG A 10 -2.84 -17.33 2.93
N VAL A 11 -3.17 -17.99 1.82
CA VAL A 11 -3.69 -17.34 0.62
C VAL A 11 -5.21 -17.44 0.62
N VAL A 12 -5.88 -16.29 0.57
CA VAL A 12 -7.33 -16.20 0.39
C VAL A 12 -7.61 -15.70 -1.02
N VAL A 13 -8.22 -16.55 -1.83
CA VAL A 13 -8.54 -16.24 -3.23
C VAL A 13 -10.01 -15.83 -3.34
N LEU A 14 -10.25 -14.67 -3.97
CA LEU A 14 -11.57 -14.06 -4.14
C LEU A 14 -12.01 -14.06 -5.61
N ASP A 15 -11.85 -15.19 -6.31
CA ASP A 15 -12.11 -15.29 -7.77
C ASP A 15 -13.53 -14.89 -8.17
N HIS A 16 -14.51 -15.15 -7.32
CA HIS A 16 -15.90 -14.74 -7.52
C HIS A 16 -16.11 -13.22 -7.59
N LEU A 17 -15.11 -12.42 -7.21
CA LEU A 17 -15.13 -10.95 -7.29
C LEU A 17 -14.32 -10.41 -8.49
N VAL A 18 -13.69 -11.28 -9.29
CA VAL A 18 -12.82 -10.85 -10.40
C VAL A 18 -13.57 -10.02 -11.43
N ASP A 19 -14.85 -10.25 -11.66
CA ASP A 19 -15.67 -9.46 -12.60
C ASP A 19 -16.71 -8.57 -11.91
N ALA A 20 -16.66 -8.48 -10.58
CA ALA A 20 -17.61 -7.70 -9.81
C ALA A 20 -17.46 -6.18 -10.06
N ASP A 21 -18.58 -5.46 -9.93
CA ASP A 21 -18.58 -4.00 -9.83
C ASP A 21 -17.69 -3.55 -8.65
N PRO A 22 -16.98 -2.41 -8.75
CA PRO A 22 -16.13 -1.90 -7.67
C PRO A 22 -16.78 -1.87 -6.29
N THR A 23 -18.08 -1.58 -6.19
CA THR A 23 -18.82 -1.55 -4.91
C THR A 23 -18.94 -2.95 -4.29
N VAL A 24 -19.22 -3.94 -5.12
CA VAL A 24 -19.33 -5.35 -4.70
C VAL A 24 -17.96 -5.91 -4.35
N LEU A 25 -16.93 -5.57 -5.15
CA LEU A 25 -15.53 -5.89 -4.85
C LEU A 25 -15.11 -5.30 -3.50
N GLU A 26 -15.42 -4.03 -3.26
CA GLU A 26 -15.06 -3.32 -2.03
C GLU A 26 -15.66 -4.02 -0.79
N ALA A 27 -16.97 -4.30 -0.83
CA ALA A 27 -17.66 -5.00 0.25
C ALA A 27 -17.11 -6.41 0.49
N GLY A 28 -16.85 -7.16 -0.58
CA GLY A 28 -16.32 -8.52 -0.49
C GLY A 28 -14.90 -8.59 0.07
N VAL A 29 -14.02 -7.68 -0.35
CA VAL A 29 -12.66 -7.55 0.18
C VAL A 29 -12.68 -7.15 1.66
N ALA A 30 -13.51 -6.18 2.04
CA ALA A 30 -13.63 -5.75 3.44
C ALA A 30 -14.14 -6.89 4.35
N ALA A 31 -15.07 -7.71 3.86
CA ALA A 31 -15.54 -8.90 4.58
C ALA A 31 -14.42 -9.94 4.75
N ALA A 32 -13.68 -10.25 3.68
CA ALA A 32 -12.56 -11.19 3.72
C ALA A 32 -11.45 -10.75 4.70
N LEU A 33 -11.11 -9.45 4.71
CA LEU A 33 -10.16 -8.88 5.66
C LEU A 33 -10.65 -9.04 7.11
N THR A 34 -11.94 -8.79 7.35
CA THR A 34 -12.55 -8.95 8.68
C THR A 34 -12.49 -10.41 9.14
N ASP A 35 -12.76 -11.36 8.25
CA ASP A 35 -12.71 -12.78 8.58
C ASP A 35 -11.28 -13.25 8.89
N VAL A 36 -10.29 -12.84 8.11
CA VAL A 36 -8.87 -13.16 8.37
C VAL A 36 -8.38 -12.51 9.67
N ALA A 37 -8.76 -11.26 9.94
CA ALA A 37 -8.34 -10.53 11.12
C ALA A 37 -8.80 -11.18 12.44
N ARG A 38 -9.93 -11.91 12.44
CA ARG A 38 -10.41 -12.65 13.64
C ARG A 38 -9.47 -13.75 14.09
N GLU A 39 -8.60 -14.23 13.21
CA GLU A 39 -7.67 -15.32 13.50
C GLU A 39 -6.31 -14.81 13.98
N VAL A 40 -6.00 -13.52 13.76
CA VAL A 40 -4.72 -12.92 14.13
C VAL A 40 -4.77 -12.47 15.58
N ARG A 41 -3.71 -12.78 16.34
CA ARG A 41 -3.50 -12.28 17.70
C ARG A 41 -2.51 -11.12 17.66
N GLY A 42 -2.93 -9.96 18.15
CA GLY A 42 -2.09 -8.76 18.25
C GLY A 42 -2.36 -7.74 17.15
N PRO A 43 -1.50 -6.70 17.05
CA PRO A 43 -1.67 -5.62 16.10
C PRO A 43 -1.68 -6.10 14.64
N LEU A 44 -2.53 -5.50 13.83
CA LEU A 44 -2.69 -5.78 12.41
C LEU A 44 -1.89 -4.77 11.59
N LEU A 45 -1.00 -5.26 10.74
CA LEU A 45 -0.43 -4.47 9.65
C LEU A 45 -1.17 -4.82 8.36
N LEU A 46 -1.93 -3.87 7.83
CA LEU A 46 -2.52 -3.97 6.51
C LEU A 46 -1.58 -3.31 5.49
N ILE A 47 -1.40 -3.95 4.33
CA ILE A 47 -0.61 -3.40 3.23
C ILE A 47 -1.45 -3.53 1.96
N SER A 48 -1.77 -2.42 1.31
CA SER A 48 -2.59 -2.42 0.08
C SER A 48 -2.24 -1.26 -0.84
N ALA A 49 -2.78 -1.28 -2.06
CA ALA A 49 -2.80 -0.10 -2.90
C ALA A 49 -3.45 1.10 -2.21
N SER A 50 -2.98 2.30 -2.57
CA SER A 50 -3.62 3.57 -2.23
C SER A 50 -5.06 3.66 -2.78
N PRO A 51 -6.02 4.24 -2.03
CA PRO A 51 -7.36 4.53 -2.54
C PRO A 51 -7.36 5.68 -3.57
N HIS A 52 -6.21 6.33 -3.79
CA HIS A 52 -5.98 7.36 -4.80
C HIS A 52 -4.96 6.92 -5.87
N ASP A 53 -4.88 5.62 -6.16
CA ASP A 53 -4.16 5.12 -7.34
C ASP A 53 -4.85 5.58 -8.65
N LYS A 54 -4.49 4.99 -9.81
CA LYS A 54 -5.09 5.34 -11.10
C LYS A 54 -6.13 4.34 -11.58
N HIS A 55 -6.00 3.07 -11.20
CA HIS A 55 -6.91 2.02 -11.67
C HIS A 55 -8.08 1.84 -10.71
N PRO A 56 -9.35 1.85 -11.17
CA PRO A 56 -10.53 1.78 -10.30
C PRO A 56 -10.54 0.60 -9.32
N ARG A 57 -10.00 -0.55 -9.73
CA ARG A 57 -9.93 -1.74 -8.88
C ARG A 57 -8.86 -1.65 -7.79
N HIS A 58 -7.74 -0.97 -8.05
CA HIS A 58 -6.74 -0.71 -7.00
C HIS A 58 -7.33 0.20 -5.93
N GLU A 59 -8.06 1.23 -6.38
CA GLU A 59 -8.71 2.15 -5.47
C GLU A 59 -9.82 1.47 -4.65
N ALA A 60 -10.61 0.58 -5.26
CA ALA A 60 -11.63 -0.20 -4.56
C ALA A 60 -11.02 -1.09 -3.46
N VAL A 61 -9.88 -1.72 -3.73
CA VAL A 61 -9.13 -2.48 -2.71
C VAL A 61 -8.60 -1.56 -1.61
N GLY A 62 -8.08 -0.37 -1.96
CA GLY A 62 -7.66 0.64 -0.99
C GLY A 62 -8.81 1.10 -0.09
N ARG A 63 -9.99 1.38 -0.66
CA ARG A 63 -11.21 1.77 0.08
C ARG A 63 -11.74 0.65 0.97
N ALA A 64 -11.74 -0.60 0.47
CA ALA A 64 -12.09 -1.77 1.26
C ALA A 64 -11.17 -1.93 2.47
N THR A 65 -9.87 -1.73 2.26
CA THR A 65 -8.86 -1.79 3.32
C THR A 65 -9.05 -0.68 4.34
N ALA A 66 -9.36 0.54 3.89
CA ALA A 66 -9.72 1.66 4.77
C ALA A 66 -10.96 1.34 5.63
N ALA A 67 -12.02 0.81 5.01
CA ALA A 67 -13.25 0.44 5.72
C ALA A 67 -13.01 -0.66 6.76
N ALA A 68 -12.15 -1.64 6.46
CA ALA A 68 -11.76 -2.68 7.40
C ALA A 68 -10.89 -2.11 8.54
N ALA A 69 -9.83 -1.35 8.22
CA ALA A 69 -8.97 -0.70 9.21
C ALA A 69 -9.74 0.22 10.17
N ALA A 70 -10.74 0.96 9.68
CA ALA A 70 -11.57 1.81 10.54
C ALA A 70 -12.35 0.99 11.58
N LYS A 71 -12.80 -0.23 11.23
CA LYS A 71 -13.48 -1.14 12.17
C LYS A 71 -12.51 -1.75 13.18
N PHE A 72 -11.28 -2.04 12.75
CA PHE A 72 -10.22 -2.54 13.63
C PHE A 72 -9.69 -1.45 14.58
N GLY A 73 -9.82 -0.17 14.19
CA GLY A 73 -9.49 0.96 15.05
C GLY A 73 -8.02 0.95 15.49
N ASP A 74 -7.81 1.02 16.80
CA ASP A 74 -6.50 1.16 17.42
C ASP A 74 -5.60 -0.07 17.20
N ASP A 75 -6.17 -1.22 16.85
CA ASP A 75 -5.45 -2.47 16.60
C ASP A 75 -4.80 -2.54 15.22
N ALA A 76 -5.14 -1.62 14.30
CA ALA A 76 -4.61 -1.65 12.94
C ALA A 76 -3.74 -0.42 12.61
N VAL A 77 -2.70 -0.69 11.81
CA VAL A 77 -1.95 0.26 11.02
C VAL A 77 -2.04 -0.17 9.56
N TRP A 78 -2.17 0.79 8.66
CA TRP A 78 -2.30 0.55 7.23
C TRP A 78 -1.19 1.26 6.46
N TRP A 79 -0.48 0.50 5.63
CA TRP A 79 0.51 1.00 4.68
C TRP A 79 -0.05 0.97 3.26
N MET A 80 -0.10 2.13 2.63
CA MET A 80 -0.49 2.27 1.23
C MET A 80 0.74 2.35 0.35
N TYR A 81 0.73 1.64 -0.78
CA TYR A 81 1.72 1.76 -1.84
C TYR A 81 1.08 2.15 -3.17
N ALA A 82 1.91 2.61 -4.11
CA ALA A 82 1.52 2.97 -5.46
C ALA A 82 1.62 1.77 -6.42
N ILE A 83 0.70 1.64 -7.37
CA ILE A 83 0.77 0.65 -8.45
C ILE A 83 0.94 1.34 -9.80
N TRP A 84 -0.05 2.11 -10.25
CA TRP A 84 0.00 2.81 -11.55
C TRP A 84 0.22 4.32 -11.40
N GLY A 85 -0.33 4.93 -10.35
CA GLY A 85 -0.14 6.35 -10.07
C GLY A 85 1.09 6.63 -9.22
N PRO A 86 1.52 7.90 -9.09
CA PRO A 86 2.42 8.30 -8.01
C PRO A 86 1.72 8.20 -6.65
N LEU A 87 2.48 7.96 -5.59
CA LEU A 87 1.97 8.02 -4.22
C LEU A 87 1.88 9.48 -3.76
N ALA A 88 0.67 9.95 -3.47
CA ALA A 88 0.42 11.37 -3.20
C ALA A 88 0.96 11.88 -1.86
N LEU A 89 0.99 11.03 -0.82
CA LEU A 89 1.31 11.45 0.55
C LEU A 89 2.27 10.45 1.23
N PRO A 90 3.50 10.25 0.73
CA PRO A 90 4.43 9.33 1.37
C PRO A 90 4.81 9.82 2.77
N THR A 91 4.83 8.90 3.74
CA THR A 91 5.25 9.16 5.13
C THR A 91 6.37 8.22 5.58
N ALA A 92 6.63 7.14 4.85
CA ALA A 92 7.69 6.21 5.17
C ALA A 92 8.34 5.66 3.90
N CYS A 93 9.57 5.19 4.05
CA CYS A 93 10.33 4.59 2.97
C CYS A 93 11.01 3.30 3.41
N LEU A 94 11.18 2.38 2.46
CA LEU A 94 12.05 1.22 2.59
C LEU A 94 13.15 1.35 1.53
N PRO A 95 14.37 1.80 1.88
CA PRO A 95 15.54 1.72 1.01
C PRO A 95 15.96 0.26 0.83
N PHE A 96 16.46 -0.10 -0.36
CA PHE A 96 16.93 -1.45 -0.64
C PHE A 96 17.97 -1.51 -1.76
N ASP A 97 18.64 -2.66 -1.85
CA ASP A 97 19.76 -2.90 -2.75
C ASP A 97 19.34 -3.48 -4.12
N ALA A 98 20.34 -3.66 -4.98
CA ALA A 98 20.15 -4.25 -6.30
C ALA A 98 19.72 -5.72 -6.25
N GLU A 99 20.13 -6.48 -5.23
CA GLU A 99 19.75 -7.89 -5.08
C GLU A 99 18.24 -8.01 -4.87
N LEU A 100 17.66 -7.20 -3.97
CA LEU A 100 16.21 -7.19 -3.77
C LEU A 100 15.46 -6.67 -5.01
N MET A 101 16.02 -5.70 -5.74
CA MET A 101 15.45 -5.24 -7.01
C MET A 101 15.41 -6.37 -8.05
N GLU A 102 16.50 -7.12 -8.23
CA GLU A 102 16.55 -8.26 -9.16
C GLU A 102 15.54 -9.34 -8.78
N ALA A 103 15.42 -9.65 -7.48
CA ALA A 103 14.41 -10.57 -6.97
C ALA A 103 12.98 -10.07 -7.27
N ALA A 104 12.70 -8.79 -7.06
CA ALA A 104 11.41 -8.17 -7.36
C ALA A 104 11.10 -8.22 -8.87
N GLN A 105 12.06 -7.90 -9.74
CA GLN A 105 11.88 -7.97 -11.19
C GLN A 105 11.65 -9.41 -11.66
N LYS A 106 12.31 -10.39 -11.03
CA LYS A 106 12.05 -11.82 -11.29
C LYS A 106 10.63 -12.21 -10.90
N LEU A 107 10.12 -11.75 -9.76
CA LEU A 107 8.72 -12.01 -9.37
C LEU A 107 7.72 -11.41 -10.37
N VAL A 108 7.95 -10.18 -10.81
CA VAL A 108 7.12 -9.52 -11.83
C VAL A 108 7.16 -10.28 -13.15
N SER A 109 8.29 -10.90 -13.50
CA SER A 109 8.44 -11.65 -14.75
C SER A 109 7.55 -12.89 -14.86
N TYR A 110 7.02 -13.42 -13.75
CA TYR A 110 6.08 -14.54 -13.80
C TYR A 110 4.70 -14.15 -14.37
N TYR A 111 4.39 -12.85 -14.45
CA TYR A 111 3.15 -12.32 -15.04
C TYR A 111 3.37 -12.01 -16.53
N ASP A 112 3.69 -13.03 -17.33
CA ASP A 112 4.13 -12.89 -18.72
C ASP A 112 3.12 -12.15 -19.62
N GLY A 113 1.83 -12.46 -19.48
CA GLY A 113 0.77 -11.78 -20.24
C GLY A 113 0.69 -10.28 -19.96
N GLU A 114 0.88 -9.89 -18.69
CA GLU A 114 0.93 -8.48 -18.29
C GLU A 114 2.21 -7.82 -18.79
N CYS A 115 3.36 -8.48 -18.63
CA CYS A 115 4.67 -7.98 -19.03
C CYS A 115 4.83 -7.83 -20.54
N THR A 116 4.15 -8.66 -21.33
CA THR A 116 4.12 -8.57 -22.79
C THR A 116 3.37 -7.32 -23.26
N ARG A 117 2.27 -6.98 -22.59
CA ARG A 117 1.48 -5.79 -22.90
C ARG A 117 2.18 -4.51 -22.44
N ASN A 118 2.71 -4.52 -21.22
CA ASN A 118 3.44 -3.40 -20.62
C ASN A 118 4.61 -3.95 -19.81
N ASP A 119 5.83 -3.50 -20.08
CA ASP A 119 7.01 -4.00 -19.35
C ASP A 119 7.08 -3.40 -17.92
N TYR A 120 6.30 -3.98 -17.01
CA TYR A 120 6.21 -3.53 -15.61
C TYR A 120 7.54 -3.63 -14.85
N ARG A 121 8.50 -4.44 -15.32
CA ARG A 121 9.85 -4.51 -14.74
C ARG A 121 10.58 -3.16 -14.86
N ARG A 122 10.36 -2.44 -15.98
CA ARG A 122 10.91 -1.09 -16.16
C ARG A 122 10.24 -0.08 -15.23
N LEU A 123 8.92 -0.21 -15.03
CA LEU A 123 8.18 0.66 -14.11
C LEU A 123 8.68 0.50 -12.68
N VAL A 124 8.76 -0.74 -12.18
CA VAL A 124 9.22 -1.01 -10.80
C VAL A 124 10.61 -0.44 -10.59
N ARG A 125 11.57 -0.74 -11.49
CA ARG A 125 12.93 -0.21 -11.38
C ARG A 125 12.96 1.32 -11.43
N GLY A 126 12.34 1.92 -12.44
CA GLY A 126 12.37 3.38 -12.63
C GLY A 126 11.72 4.13 -11.47
N ARG A 127 10.59 3.63 -10.95
CA ARG A 127 9.91 4.23 -9.80
C ARG A 127 10.77 4.14 -8.54
N SER A 128 11.39 3.00 -8.28
CA SER A 128 12.21 2.85 -7.08
C SER A 128 13.47 3.69 -7.12
N MET A 129 14.07 3.89 -8.29
CA MET A 129 15.18 4.84 -8.47
C MET A 129 14.72 6.29 -8.23
N ALA A 130 13.57 6.67 -8.79
CA ALA A 130 13.02 8.01 -8.58
C ALA A 130 12.69 8.26 -7.09
N ALA A 131 12.16 7.25 -6.40
CA ALA A 131 11.93 7.29 -4.96
C ALA A 131 13.23 7.41 -4.16
N ALA A 132 14.31 6.71 -4.56
CA ALA A 132 15.59 6.83 -3.87
C ALA A 132 16.18 8.25 -3.92
N VAL A 133 15.91 8.98 -5.01
CA VAL A 133 16.34 10.38 -5.19
C VAL A 133 15.42 11.36 -4.48
N LEU A 134 14.10 11.24 -4.67
CA LEU A 134 13.12 12.25 -4.25
C LEU A 134 12.47 11.94 -2.88
N GLY A 135 12.49 10.69 -2.44
CA GLY A 135 11.73 10.20 -1.30
C GLY A 135 12.11 10.87 0.02
N ALA A 136 13.39 11.20 0.20
CA ALA A 136 13.88 11.97 1.34
C ALA A 136 13.11 13.28 1.53
N GLU A 137 13.02 14.07 0.48
CA GLU A 137 12.36 15.37 0.55
C GLU A 137 10.84 15.24 0.65
N GLN A 138 10.27 14.22 -0.01
CA GLN A 138 8.84 13.95 0.04
C GLN A 138 8.38 13.51 1.45
N ILE A 139 9.21 12.78 2.19
CA ILE A 139 8.88 12.25 3.52
C ILE A 139 9.31 13.20 4.64
N PHE A 140 10.55 13.70 4.61
CA PHE A 140 11.16 14.46 5.70
C PHE A 140 11.20 15.97 5.45
N GLY A 141 10.71 16.44 4.31
CA GLY A 141 10.68 17.84 3.93
C GLY A 141 11.89 18.29 3.09
N PHE A 142 11.73 19.42 2.40
CA PHE A 142 12.74 19.99 1.52
C PHE A 142 14.05 20.31 2.27
N GLY A 143 15.19 19.95 1.68
CA GLY A 143 16.51 20.17 2.30
C GLY A 143 16.77 19.34 3.55
N SER A 144 16.01 18.25 3.76
CA SER A 144 16.23 17.37 4.92
C SER A 144 17.65 16.82 4.95
N ALA A 145 18.25 16.77 6.14
CA ALA A 145 19.53 16.09 6.36
C ALA A 145 19.40 14.55 6.22
N ASN A 146 18.18 14.02 6.18
CA ASN A 146 17.92 12.61 5.94
C ASN A 146 18.20 12.26 4.48
N SER A 147 19.41 11.82 4.19
CA SER A 147 19.84 11.35 2.86
C SER A 147 19.94 9.83 2.81
N PHE A 148 19.78 9.28 1.61
CA PHE A 148 19.87 7.85 1.32
C PHE A 148 21.00 7.59 0.34
N THR A 149 21.64 6.43 0.48
CA THR A 149 22.72 6.01 -0.42
C THR A 149 22.34 4.78 -1.23
N GLU A 150 21.25 4.12 -0.86
CA GLU A 150 20.70 2.97 -1.55
C GLU A 150 20.21 3.36 -2.95
N GLU A 151 20.41 2.45 -3.92
CA GLU A 151 20.06 2.69 -5.32
C GLU A 151 18.53 2.73 -5.53
N PHE A 152 17.79 2.05 -4.67
CA PHE A 152 16.34 1.88 -4.79
C PHE A 152 15.62 2.15 -3.47
N MET A 153 14.38 2.58 -3.60
CA MET A 153 13.49 2.84 -2.48
C MET A 153 12.04 2.54 -2.85
N GLU A 154 11.26 2.04 -1.89
CA GLU A 154 9.81 2.00 -2.01
C GLU A 154 9.20 2.98 -0.99
N LEU A 155 8.14 3.68 -1.39
CA LEU A 155 7.48 4.68 -0.55
C LEU A 155 6.14 4.14 -0.08
N PHE A 156 5.79 4.49 1.16
CA PHE A 156 4.52 4.13 1.77
C PHE A 156 3.85 5.34 2.41
N THR A 157 2.53 5.37 2.37
CA THR A 157 1.73 6.20 3.29
C THR A 157 1.30 5.31 4.43
N GLU A 158 1.88 5.50 5.60
CA GLU A 158 1.45 4.85 6.83
C GLU A 158 0.29 5.66 7.42
N THR A 159 -0.75 4.99 7.91
CA THR A 159 -1.89 5.63 8.59
C THR A 159 -2.53 4.69 9.60
N GLY A 160 -3.28 5.24 10.54
CA GLY A 160 -4.16 4.46 11.41
C GLY A 160 -5.42 5.24 11.78
N TYR A 161 -6.50 4.50 12.05
CA TYR A 161 -7.76 5.09 12.45
C TYR A 161 -7.82 5.20 13.97
N ARG A 162 -7.85 6.43 14.49
CA ARG A 162 -7.87 6.72 15.93
C ARG A 162 -8.97 7.72 16.24
N ARG A 163 -9.87 7.38 17.16
CA ARG A 163 -10.93 8.28 17.66
C ARG A 163 -11.71 8.99 16.54
N GLY A 164 -12.13 8.24 15.53
CA GLY A 164 -12.93 8.78 14.44
C GLY A 164 -12.15 9.43 13.28
N ARG A 165 -10.81 9.47 13.36
CA ARG A 165 -9.95 10.17 12.40
C ARG A 165 -8.84 9.28 11.87
N TRP A 166 -8.42 9.54 10.64
CA TRP A 166 -7.22 8.96 10.06
C TRP A 166 -6.01 9.82 10.37
N LEU A 167 -5.04 9.26 11.09
CA LEU A 167 -3.79 9.93 11.43
C LEU A 167 -2.65 9.34 10.61
N ALA A 168 -1.87 10.20 9.97
CA ALA A 168 -0.68 9.78 9.23
C ALA A 168 0.39 9.21 10.16
N GLY A 169 1.19 8.27 9.68
CA GLY A 169 2.42 7.83 10.34
C GLY A 169 3.46 8.94 10.39
N ARG A 170 4.42 8.82 11.31
CA ARG A 170 5.54 9.76 11.39
C ARG A 170 6.54 9.51 10.25
N PRO A 171 7.15 10.58 9.68
CA PRO A 171 8.26 10.46 8.74
C PRO A 171 9.33 9.48 9.22
N ARG A 172 9.56 8.38 8.50
CA ARG A 172 10.58 7.40 8.91
C ARG A 172 11.14 6.51 7.80
N ARG A 173 12.20 5.81 8.16
CA ARG A 173 12.70 4.63 7.46
C ARG A 173 12.05 3.39 8.07
N ILE A 174 11.54 2.50 7.24
CA ILE A 174 10.94 1.25 7.67
C ILE A 174 12.06 0.30 8.10
N CYS A 175 11.94 -0.18 9.33
CA CYS A 175 12.69 -1.34 9.79
C CYS A 175 11.75 -2.54 9.75
N PRO A 176 11.97 -3.55 8.87
CA PRO A 176 11.07 -4.71 8.78
C PRO A 176 10.93 -5.48 10.09
N ALA A 177 11.97 -5.47 10.94
CA ALA A 177 11.93 -6.08 12.27
C ALA A 177 11.08 -5.28 13.29
N GLN A 178 10.76 -4.02 12.99
CA GLN A 178 9.93 -3.12 13.79
C GLN A 178 8.91 -2.42 12.88
N PRO A 179 7.90 -3.17 12.40
CA PRO A 179 6.94 -2.63 11.45
C PRO A 179 5.97 -1.64 12.10
N PHE A 180 5.70 -1.75 13.40
CA PHE A 180 4.81 -0.81 14.08
C PHE A 180 5.56 0.38 14.68
N THR A 181 5.00 1.57 14.50
CA THR A 181 5.48 2.84 15.06
C THR A 181 4.29 3.68 15.50
N ASP A 182 4.55 4.70 16.32
CA ASP A 182 3.56 5.71 16.65
C ASP A 182 3.13 6.51 15.41
N LEU A 183 1.83 6.80 15.37
CA LEU A 183 1.26 7.75 14.42
C LEU A 183 1.67 9.19 14.80
N SER A 184 1.62 10.08 13.82
CA SER A 184 1.66 11.52 14.04
C SER A 184 0.31 12.05 14.51
N ASP A 185 0.25 13.34 14.81
CA ASP A 185 -0.99 14.08 15.07
C ASP A 185 -1.63 14.65 13.79
N ARG A 186 -1.02 14.42 12.63
CA ARG A 186 -1.50 14.93 11.34
C ARG A 186 -2.73 14.16 10.88
N ASP A 187 -3.88 14.82 10.93
CA ASP A 187 -5.14 14.33 10.42
C ASP A 187 -5.15 14.36 8.88
N ILE A 188 -5.33 13.20 8.26
CA ILE A 188 -5.43 13.02 6.80
C ILE A 188 -6.81 12.51 6.38
N THR A 189 -7.80 12.56 7.26
CA THR A 189 -9.17 12.08 7.01
C THR A 189 -9.74 12.66 5.74
N ALA A 190 -9.66 13.99 5.58
CA ALA A 190 -10.20 14.69 4.42
C ALA A 190 -9.60 14.22 3.09
N TRP A 191 -8.29 13.92 3.08
CA TRP A 191 -7.63 13.35 1.91
C TRP A 191 -8.12 11.93 1.66
N LEU A 192 -8.05 11.04 2.65
CA LEU A 192 -8.45 9.63 2.50
C LEU A 192 -9.90 9.44 2.06
N THR A 193 -10.80 10.34 2.48
CA THR A 193 -12.22 10.27 2.11
C THR A 193 -12.56 11.06 0.84
N SER A 194 -11.59 11.77 0.24
CA SER A 194 -11.86 12.52 -0.98
C SER A 194 -12.01 11.58 -2.18
N PRO A 195 -12.75 11.98 -3.23
CA PRO A 195 -12.68 11.32 -4.52
C PRO A 195 -11.23 11.22 -5.01
N SER A 196 -10.88 10.12 -5.68
CA SER A 196 -9.61 10.01 -6.39
C SER A 196 -9.61 10.90 -7.63
N ALA A 197 -8.42 11.26 -8.13
CA ALA A 197 -8.33 12.01 -9.37
C ALA A 197 -9.03 11.26 -10.53
N SER A 198 -8.91 9.94 -10.62
CA SER A 198 -9.56 9.14 -11.67
C SER A 198 -11.10 9.19 -11.55
N SER A 199 -11.63 9.14 -10.33
CA SER A 199 -13.08 9.22 -10.11
C SER A 199 -13.69 10.57 -10.52
N LEU A 200 -12.90 11.66 -10.51
CA LEU A 200 -13.36 12.98 -10.91
C LEU A 200 -13.52 13.15 -12.42
N VAL A 201 -12.76 12.39 -13.20
CA VAL A 201 -12.77 12.47 -14.68
C VAL A 201 -13.53 11.33 -15.34
N GLY A 202 -13.84 10.25 -14.62
CA GLY A 202 -14.71 9.17 -15.09
C GLY A 202 -14.11 8.33 -16.23
N TRP A 203 -12.79 8.15 -16.25
CA TRP A 203 -12.11 7.21 -17.16
C TRP A 203 -12.44 5.75 -16.82
#